data_AF-A0A3Q3XBX5-F1
#
_entry.id   AF-A0A3Q3XBX5-F1
#
_cell.length_a   1.000
_cell.length_b   1.000
_cell.length_c   1.000
_cell.angle_alpha   90.00
_cell.angle_beta   90.00
_cell.angle_gamma   90.00
#
_symmetry.space_group_name_H-M   'P 1'
#
loop_
_entity.id
_entity.type
_entity.pdbx_description
1 polymer ?
#
loop_
_entity_poly.entity_id
_entity_poly.type
_entity_poly.pdbx_seq_one_letter_code
_entity_poly.pdbx_strand_id
1 'polypeptide(L)'
;MLSPEKEALIGRVFQTYLTEHHHEDILQLIADTNDETHHPVFVNAMTLFEASMEVGDYFNAYPSDVLDIFEKVLQRRAMELSENERKMRHILHARITGELVNWK
;
A
#
# COMPACT_ATOMS: atom_id res chain seq x y z
N MET A 1 -15.58 -10.78 3.48
CA MET A 1 -14.87 -10.69 4.78
C MET A 1 -13.79 -11.76 4.82
N LEU A 2 -12.54 -11.33 4.81
CA LEU A 2 -11.36 -12.20 4.80
C LEU A 2 -11.15 -12.85 6.18
N SER A 3 -10.47 -14.00 6.22
CA SER A 3 -10.04 -14.59 7.50
C SER A 3 -8.78 -13.87 8.00
N PRO A 4 -8.54 -13.81 9.32
CA PRO A 4 -7.36 -13.14 9.88
C PRO A 4 -6.02 -13.64 9.30
N GLU A 5 -5.93 -14.93 8.97
CA GLU A 5 -4.75 -15.51 8.33
C GLU A 5 -4.51 -14.94 6.92
N LYS A 6 -5.57 -14.75 6.14
CA LYS A 6 -5.51 -14.14 4.81
C LYS A 6 -5.15 -12.67 4.91
N GLU A 7 -5.73 -11.95 5.86
CA GLU A 7 -5.39 -10.55 6.11
C GLU A 7 -3.89 -10.39 6.47
N ALA A 8 -3.38 -11.28 7.32
CA ALA A 8 -1.97 -11.29 7.71
C ALA A 8 -1.03 -11.61 6.52
N LEU A 9 -1.43 -12.52 5.64
CA LEU A 9 -0.68 -12.84 4.41
C LEU A 9 -0.63 -11.64 3.47
N ILE A 10 -1.80 -11.07 3.14
CA ILE A 10 -1.93 -9.91 2.25
C ILE A 10 -1.09 -8.75 2.79
N GLY A 11 -1.21 -8.48 4.09
CA GLY A 11 -0.46 -7.40 4.72
C GLY A 11 1.05 -7.61 4.67
N ARG A 12 1.54 -8.84 4.88
CA ARG A 12 2.97 -9.17 4.80
C ARG A 12 3.52 -9.01 3.39
N VAL A 13 2.84 -9.58 2.39
CA VAL A 13 3.24 -9.47 0.99
C VAL A 13 3.32 -8.00 0.58
N PHE A 14 2.28 -7.24 0.91
CA PHE A 14 2.24 -5.82 0.57
C PHE A 14 3.33 -5.02 1.29
N GLN A 15 3.62 -5.32 2.56
CA GLN A 15 4.72 -4.67 3.29
C GLN A 15 6.09 -4.95 2.66
N THR A 16 6.34 -6.19 2.22
CA THR A 16 7.56 -6.56 1.48
C THR A 16 7.64 -5.77 0.18
N TYR A 17 6.55 -5.77 -0.61
CA TYR A 17 6.47 -5.02 -1.86
C TYR A 17 6.77 -3.53 -1.68
N LEU A 18 6.19 -2.88 -0.66
CA LEU A 18 6.48 -1.46 -0.36
C LEU A 18 7.95 -1.23 -0.01
N THR A 19 8.59 -2.18 0.67
CA THR A 19 10.01 -2.05 1.03
C THR A 19 10.92 -2.19 -0.18
N GLU A 20 10.55 -3.05 -1.12
CA GLU A 20 11.34 -3.30 -2.34
C GLU A 20 11.14 -2.20 -3.40
N HIS A 21 9.92 -1.66 -3.52
CA HIS A 21 9.54 -0.78 -4.63
C HIS A 21 9.27 0.67 -4.25
N HIS A 22 8.87 0.95 -3.00
CA HIS A 22 8.36 2.27 -2.59
C HIS A 22 9.02 2.84 -1.32
N HIS A 23 10.10 2.23 -0.84
CA HIS A 23 10.73 2.67 0.41
C HIS A 23 11.23 4.11 0.33
N GLU A 24 11.93 4.47 -0.74
CA GLU A 24 12.43 5.83 -0.96
C GLU A 24 11.29 6.83 -1.21
N ASP A 25 10.26 6.45 -1.99
CA ASP A 25 9.09 7.29 -2.23
C ASP A 25 8.38 7.65 -0.93
N ILE A 26 8.12 6.65 -0.07
CA ILE A 26 7.47 6.85 1.22
C ILE A 26 8.34 7.74 2.13
N LEU A 27 9.65 7.53 2.15
CA LEU A 27 10.58 8.38 2.90
C LEU A 27 10.53 9.83 2.42
N GLN A 28 10.50 10.06 1.11
CA GLN A 28 10.41 11.41 0.54
C GLN A 28 9.06 12.07 0.86
N LEU A 29 7.95 11.33 0.76
CA LEU A 29 6.62 11.83 1.12
C LEU A 29 6.51 12.22 2.59
N ILE A 30 7.16 11.48 3.50
CA ILE A 30 7.23 11.81 4.94
C ILE A 30 8.26 12.92 5.21
N ALA A 31 9.29 13.03 4.36
CA ALA A 31 10.28 14.09 4.45
C ALA A 31 9.70 15.44 4.04
N ASP A 32 8.78 15.43 3.08
CA ASP A 32 8.14 16.61 2.54
C ASP A 32 7.37 17.35 3.64
N THR A 33 7.61 18.66 3.73
CA THR A 33 7.04 19.53 4.77
C THR A 33 5.93 20.40 4.21
N ASN A 34 5.51 20.13 2.97
CA ASN A 34 4.40 20.80 2.33
C ASN A 34 3.09 20.62 3.14
N ASP A 35 2.18 21.60 3.06
CA ASP A 35 0.92 21.62 3.81
C ASP A 35 -0.12 20.60 3.31
N GLU A 36 0.22 19.81 2.27
CA GLU A 36 -0.63 18.70 1.82
C GLU A 36 -0.56 17.54 2.81
N THR A 37 -1.70 17.24 3.43
CA THR A 37 -1.81 16.16 4.43
C THR A 37 -2.16 14.82 3.81
N HIS A 38 -2.38 14.73 2.49
CA HIS A 38 -2.78 13.50 1.80
C HIS A 38 -1.83 13.18 0.66
N HIS A 39 -1.05 12.12 0.79
CA HIS A 39 -0.14 11.69 -0.28
C HIS A 39 -0.55 10.32 -0.85
N PRO A 40 -0.92 10.24 -2.14
CA PRO A 40 -1.18 8.97 -2.77
C PRO A 40 0.14 8.25 -3.06
N VAL A 41 0.23 6.98 -2.64
CA VAL A 41 1.27 6.05 -3.10
C VAL A 41 0.66 5.22 -4.23
N PHE A 42 1.19 5.39 -5.44
CA PHE A 42 0.72 4.66 -6.61
C PHE A 42 1.35 3.28 -6.65
N VAL A 43 0.53 2.26 -6.43
CA VAL A 43 0.95 0.86 -6.43
C VAL A 43 0.56 0.26 -7.77
N ASN A 44 1.51 -0.31 -8.49
CA ASN A 44 1.22 -1.00 -9.74
C ASN A 44 0.67 -2.40 -9.44
N ALA A 45 -0.61 -2.61 -9.77
CA ALA A 45 -1.33 -3.86 -9.54
C ALA A 45 -0.63 -5.06 -10.18
N MET A 46 -0.09 -4.90 -11.40
CA MET A 46 0.57 -5.99 -12.11
C MET A 46 1.79 -6.48 -11.35
N THR A 47 2.68 -5.56 -10.95
CA THR A 47 3.91 -5.94 -10.23
C THR A 47 3.62 -6.55 -8.85
N LEU A 48 2.56 -6.07 -8.17
CA LEU A 48 2.13 -6.65 -6.90
C LEU A 48 1.56 -8.06 -7.06
N PHE A 49 0.74 -8.28 -8.11
CA PHE A 49 0.14 -9.58 -8.38
C PHE A 49 1.16 -10.57 -8.97
N GLU A 50 2.20 -10.10 -9.66
CA GLU A 50 3.35 -10.91 -10.05
C GLU A 50 4.14 -11.37 -8.83
N ALA A 51 4.34 -10.50 -7.83
CA ALA A 51 4.99 -10.84 -6.57
C ALA A 51 4.17 -11.83 -5.73
N SER A 52 2.83 -11.79 -5.84
CA SER A 52 1.95 -12.77 -5.24
C SER A 52 0.63 -12.91 -5.98
N MET A 53 0.50 -13.99 -6.75
CA MET A 53 -0.74 -14.32 -7.47
C MET A 53 -1.92 -14.49 -6.51
N GLU A 54 -1.67 -15.02 -5.30
CA GLU A 54 -2.71 -15.22 -4.28
C GLU A 54 -3.31 -13.89 -3.81
N VAL A 55 -2.48 -12.83 -3.68
CA VAL A 55 -2.98 -11.48 -3.36
C VAL A 55 -3.82 -10.93 -4.52
N GLY A 56 -3.46 -11.23 -5.76
CA GLY A 56 -4.29 -10.90 -6.93
C GLY A 56 -5.66 -11.57 -6.89
N ASP A 57 -5.72 -12.85 -6.54
CA ASP A 57 -6.98 -13.58 -6.38
C ASP A 57 -7.85 -12.99 -5.27
N TYR A 58 -7.25 -12.64 -4.12
CA TYR A 58 -7.97 -11.98 -3.04
C TYR A 58 -8.45 -10.58 -3.41
N PHE A 59 -7.66 -9.82 -4.17
CA PHE A 59 -8.07 -8.50 -4.65
C PHE A 59 -9.24 -8.60 -5.63
N ASN A 60 -9.23 -9.58 -6.53
CA ASN A 60 -10.34 -9.83 -7.47
C ASN A 60 -11.63 -10.26 -6.74
N ALA A 61 -11.53 -11.04 -5.67
CA ALA A 61 -12.68 -11.52 -4.92
C ALA A 61 -13.20 -10.54 -3.85
N TYR A 62 -12.32 -9.76 -3.23
CA TYR A 62 -12.59 -8.88 -2.10
C TYR A 62 -11.84 -7.55 -2.21
N PRO A 63 -12.08 -6.74 -3.26
CA PRO A 63 -11.27 -5.55 -3.55
C PRO A 63 -11.28 -4.55 -2.40
N SER A 64 -12.44 -4.31 -1.78
CA SER A 64 -12.56 -3.37 -0.65
C SER A 64 -11.81 -3.85 0.60
N ASP A 65 -11.99 -5.12 1.00
CA ASP A 65 -11.28 -5.67 2.16
C ASP A 65 -9.74 -5.62 1.95
N VAL A 66 -9.26 -5.86 0.73
CA VAL A 66 -7.83 -5.80 0.41
C VAL A 66 -7.30 -4.37 0.42
N LEU A 67 -8.05 -3.40 -0.12
CA LEU A 67 -7.67 -1.98 -0.07
C LEU A 67 -7.56 -1.48 1.38
N ASP A 68 -8.49 -1.86 2.26
CA ASP A 68 -8.44 -1.51 3.68
C ASP A 68 -7.16 -2.05 4.36
N ILE A 69 -6.70 -3.25 3.96
CA ILE A 69 -5.44 -3.83 4.45
C ILE A 69 -4.24 -3.01 3.94
N PHE A 70 -4.24 -2.64 2.67
CA PHE A 70 -3.17 -1.84 2.08
C PHE A 70 -3.02 -0.47 2.77
N GLU A 71 -4.13 0.21 3.03
CA GLU A 71 -4.12 1.48 3.78
C GLU A 71 -3.52 1.31 5.17
N LYS A 72 -3.94 0.27 5.92
CA LYS A 72 -3.41 -0.02 7.27
C LYS A 72 -1.90 -0.29 7.24
N VAL A 73 -1.41 -1.02 6.25
CA VAL A 73 0.01 -1.34 6.11
C VAL A 73 0.82 -0.10 5.73
N LEU A 74 0.33 0.72 4.81
CA LEU A 74 0.99 1.98 4.43
C LEU A 74 1.10 2.94 5.61
N GLN A 75 0.01 3.13 6.37
CA GLN A 75 0.01 4.00 7.54
C GLN A 75 1.00 3.52 8.59
N ARG A 76 1.01 2.20 8.87
CA ARG A 76 2.00 1.61 9.79
C ARG A 76 3.42 1.86 9.30
N ARG A 77 3.68 1.63 8.02
CA ARG A 77 5.02 1.82 7.45
C ARG A 77 5.46 3.28 7.50
N ALA A 78 4.54 4.20 7.27
CA ALA A 78 4.82 5.62 7.41
C ALA A 78 5.14 6.02 8.85
N MET A 79 4.41 5.48 9.83
CA MET A 79 4.70 5.71 11.25
C MET A 79 6.07 5.15 11.65
N GLU A 80 6.44 3.96 11.18
CA GLU A 80 7.75 3.37 11.45
C GLU A 80 8.91 4.22 10.90
N LEU A 81 8.74 4.82 9.72
CA LEU A 81 9.76 5.63 9.05
C LEU A 81 9.77 7.09 9.57
N SER A 82 8.65 7.55 10.11
CA SER A 82 8.55 8.85 10.78
C SER A 82 9.05 8.70 12.23
N GLU A 83 10.36 8.76 12.44
CA GLU A 83 11.00 8.68 13.77
C GLU A 83 10.57 9.79 14.76
N ASN A 84 9.64 10.67 14.38
CA ASN A 84 9.22 11.83 15.16
C ASN A 84 7.70 12.05 15.03
N GLU A 85 6.96 11.97 16.13
CA GLU A 85 5.50 12.21 16.22
C GLU A 85 5.08 13.58 15.65
N ARG A 86 6.03 14.51 15.47
CA ARG A 86 5.80 15.84 14.89
C ARG A 86 5.55 15.86 13.38
N LYS A 87 5.80 14.75 12.66
CA LYS A 87 5.52 14.60 11.22
C LYS A 87 4.23 13.82 10.90
N MET A 88 3.38 13.59 11.90
CA MET A 88 2.08 12.90 11.76
C MET A 88 1.00 13.68 10.97
N ARG A 89 1.38 14.62 10.09
CA ARG A 89 0.40 15.34 9.25
C ARG A 89 0.08 14.63 7.93
N HIS A 90 0.80 13.56 7.59
CA HIS A 90 0.67 12.90 6.29
C HIS A 90 -0.15 11.61 6.41
N ILE A 91 -1.29 11.56 5.71
CA ILE A 91 -2.14 10.40 5.52
C ILE A 91 -1.79 9.80 4.16
N LEU A 92 -1.18 8.60 4.15
CA LEU A 92 -0.87 7.88 2.93
C LEU A 92 -2.05 7.03 2.47
N HIS A 93 -2.35 7.09 1.18
CA HIS A 93 -3.41 6.31 0.54
C HIS A 93 -2.83 5.45 -0.58
N ALA A 94 -3.12 4.15 -0.57
CA ALA A 94 -2.79 3.29 -1.71
C ALA A 94 -3.70 3.64 -2.88
N ARG A 95 -3.13 4.00 -4.02
CA ARG A 95 -3.86 4.06 -5.30
C ARG A 95 -3.35 2.96 -6.21
N ILE A 96 -4.18 1.94 -6.39
CA ILE A 96 -3.85 0.84 -7.29
C ILE A 96 -4.02 1.33 -8.73
N THR A 97 -2.93 1.36 -9.49
CA THR A 97 -2.96 1.59 -10.93
C THR A 97 -2.84 0.26 -11.65
N GLY A 98 -3.79 -0.02 -12.53
CA GLY A 98 -3.62 -1.01 -13.57
C GLY A 98 -3.42 -0.28 -14.88
N GLU A 99 -2.29 -0.47 -15.55
CA GLU A 99 -2.34 -0.41 -17.01
C GLU A 99 -3.21 -1.59 -17.44
N LEU A 100 -4.54 -1.35 -17.48
CA LEU A 100 -5.47 -2.29 -18.06
C LEU A 100 -5.17 -2.35 -19.56
N VAL A 101 -4.36 -3.31 -19.97
CA VAL A 101 -4.41 -3.81 -21.34
C VAL A 101 -5.84 -4.34 -21.50
N ASN A 102 -6.65 -3.57 -22.23
CA ASN A 102 -8.06 -3.78 -22.54
C ASN A 102 -8.52 -5.25 -22.37
N TRP A 103 -9.30 -5.54 -21.33
CA TRP A 103 -10.13 -6.75 -21.35
C TRP A 103 -11.38 -6.44 -22.19
N LYS A 104 -11.47 -7.12 -23.33
CA LYS A 104 -12.59 -7.05 -24.27
C LYS A 104 -13.57 -8.17 -23.99
#